data_AF-A0A455UG51-F1
#
_entry.id   AF-A0A455UG51-F1
#
_cell.length_a   1.000
_cell.length_b   1.000
_cell.length_c   1.000
_cell.angle_alpha   90.00
_cell.angle_beta   90.00
_cell.angle_gamma   90.00
#
_symmetry.space_group_name_H-M   'P 1'
#
loop_
_entity.id
_entity.type
_entity.pdbx_description
1 polymer ?
#
loop_
_entity_poly.entity_id
_entity_poly.type
_entity_poly.pdbx_seq_one_letter_code
_entity_poly.pdbx_strand_id
1 'polypeptide(L)'
;MIDGQQPANPITITNAFPPGEMPDLLRGETHAPIKGISLLVKPPLHKRRNQQMYVYVELAKEMQTHFSGAMLNAEREPTTDDTFERIIG
;
A
#
# COMPACT_ATOMS: atom_id res chain seq x y z
N MET A 1 0.02 0.61 28.26
CA MET A 1 -0.34 0.00 26.96
C MET A 1 -1.86 -0.07 26.98
N ILE A 2 -2.55 0.59 26.05
CA ILE A 2 -4.02 0.52 25.97
C ILE A 2 -4.30 -0.69 25.09
N ASP A 3 -5.01 -1.70 25.63
CA ASP A 3 -5.42 -2.87 24.85
C ASP A 3 -6.27 -2.39 23.66
N GLY A 4 -5.78 -2.64 22.44
CA GLY A 4 -6.46 -2.28 21.19
C GLY A 4 -5.81 -1.16 20.37
N GLN A 5 -4.85 -0.40 20.89
CA GLN A 5 -4.03 0.46 20.03
C GLN A 5 -2.81 -0.32 19.53
N GLN A 6 -2.99 -1.03 18.41
CA GLN A 6 -1.83 -1.37 17.59
C GLN A 6 -1.11 -0.04 17.22
N PRO A 7 0.23 0.02 17.34
CA PRO A 7 0.96 1.16 16.82
C PRO A 7 0.53 1.37 15.37
N ALA A 8 0.22 2.63 15.01
CA ALA A 8 -0.31 2.96 13.69
C ALA A 8 0.52 2.25 12.62
N ASN A 9 -0.11 1.30 11.93
CA ASN A 9 0.56 0.55 10.88
C ASN A 9 0.98 1.60 9.83
N PRO A 10 2.28 1.78 9.55
CA PRO A 10 2.75 2.89 8.74
C PRO A 10 2.34 2.74 7.27
N ILE A 11 1.92 1.54 6.88
CA ILE A 11 1.46 1.18 5.54
C ILE A 11 -0.06 1.03 5.55
N THR A 12 -0.73 1.72 4.64
CA THR A 12 -2.19 1.74 4.48
C THR A 12 -2.55 1.24 3.08
N ILE A 13 -3.57 0.38 3.01
CA ILE A 13 -4.15 -0.13 1.77
C ILE A 13 -5.56 0.44 1.63
N THR A 14 -5.87 1.10 0.51
CA THR A 14 -7.18 1.73 0.28
C THR A 14 -7.69 1.45 -1.13
N ASN A 15 -8.97 1.72 -1.37
CA ASN A 15 -9.49 1.73 -2.74
C ASN A 15 -8.90 2.93 -3.49
N ALA A 16 -8.45 2.73 -4.73
CA ALA A 16 -7.89 3.80 -5.56
C ALA A 16 -8.96 4.76 -6.11
N PHE A 17 -10.24 4.38 -6.00
CA PHE A 17 -11.38 5.16 -6.50
C PHE A 17 -12.25 5.69 -5.35
N PRO A 18 -12.89 6.86 -5.50
CA PRO A 18 -13.81 7.40 -4.50
C PRO A 18 -14.92 6.39 -4.15
N PRO A 19 -15.29 6.25 -2.86
CA PRO A 19 -14.91 7.07 -1.70
C PRO A 19 -13.54 6.71 -1.07
N GLY A 20 -12.78 5.76 -1.62
CA GLY A 20 -11.48 5.33 -1.09
C GLY A 20 -11.57 4.22 -0.03
N GLU A 21 -12.78 3.83 0.35
CA GLU A 21 -13.03 2.75 1.30
C GLU A 21 -12.96 1.37 0.63
N MET A 22 -12.40 0.40 1.36
CA MET A 22 -12.42 -1.01 0.98
C MET A 22 -13.76 -1.61 1.40
N PRO A 23 -14.36 -2.49 0.57
CA PRO A 23 -15.61 -3.16 0.93
C PRO A 23 -15.41 -4.06 2.16
N ASP A 24 -16.43 -4.14 3.03
CA ASP A 24 -16.39 -5.05 4.17
C ASP A 24 -16.62 -6.49 3.70
N LEU A 25 -15.50 -7.20 3.49
CA LEU A 25 -15.50 -8.60 3.08
C LEU A 25 -16.14 -9.54 4.12
N LEU A 26 -16.14 -9.16 5.40
CA LEU A 26 -16.71 -9.98 6.48
C LEU A 26 -18.24 -9.90 6.52
N ARG A 27 -18.81 -8.79 6.05
CA ARG A 27 -20.26 -8.59 5.96
C ARG A 27 -20.85 -8.98 4.60
N GLY A 28 -20.03 -9.52 3.70
CA GLY A 28 -20.47 -9.93 2.37
C GLY A 28 -20.85 -8.75 1.47
N GLU A 29 -20.31 -7.55 1.74
CA GLU A 29 -20.52 -6.40 0.88
C GLU A 29 -19.79 -6.60 -0.45
N THR A 30 -20.52 -7.04 -1.47
CA THR A 30 -20.04 -7.12 -2.85
C THR A 30 -20.39 -5.83 -3.60
N HIS A 31 -19.93 -4.68 -3.10
CA HIS A 31 -20.14 -3.41 -3.78
C HIS A 31 -19.12 -3.23 -4.90
N ALA A 32 -19.50 -3.67 -6.10
CA ALA A 32 -18.75 -3.53 -7.36
C ALA A 32 -17.31 -4.14 -7.33
N PRO A 33 -16.78 -4.58 -8.48
CA PRO A 33 -15.38 -5.01 -8.53
C PRO A 33 -14.46 -3.84 -8.16
N ILE A 34 -13.53 -4.06 -7.22
CA ILE A 34 -12.46 -3.11 -6.91
C ILE A 34 -11.61 -2.94 -8.17
N LYS A 35 -11.65 -1.74 -8.75
CA LYS A 35 -10.95 -1.44 -10.01
C LYS A 35 -9.47 -1.11 -9.81
N GLY A 36 -9.06 -0.88 -8.57
CA GLY A 36 -7.68 -0.55 -8.23
C GLY A 36 -7.53 -0.36 -6.72
N ILE A 37 -6.32 -0.62 -6.25
CA ILE A 37 -5.92 -0.51 -4.86
C ILE A 37 -4.77 0.49 -4.79
N SER A 38 -4.75 1.33 -3.76
CA SER A 38 -3.66 2.23 -3.45
C SER A 38 -2.90 1.73 -2.23
N LEU A 39 -1.58 1.62 -2.35
CA LEU A 39 -0.67 1.32 -1.26
C LEU A 39 0.02 2.62 -0.85
N LEU A 40 -0.09 2.99 0.42
CA LEU A 40 0.37 4.27 0.96
C LEU A 40 1.28 4.00 2.14
N VAL A 41 2.36 4.77 2.28
CA VAL A 41 3.22 4.73 3.47
C VAL A 41 3.55 6.14 3.92
N LYS A 42 3.50 6.39 5.23
CA LYS A 42 4.02 7.64 5.79
C LYS A 42 5.54 7.53 5.88
N PRO A 43 6.31 8.38 5.18
CA PRO A 43 7.77 8.29 5.22
C PRO A 43 8.29 8.52 6.66
N PRO A 44 9.30 7.76 7.10
CA PRO A 44 9.87 7.92 8.43
C PRO A 44 10.57 9.28 8.56
N LEU A 45 10.42 9.92 9.73
CA LEU A 45 11.07 11.21 10.04
C LEU A 45 12.61 11.13 10.04
N HIS A 46 13.18 9.93 10.19
CA HIS A 46 14.63 9.72 10.25
C HIS A 46 15.04 8.47 9.44
N LYS A 47 16.12 8.60 8.66
CA LYS A 47 16.68 7.52 7.80
C LYS A 47 16.98 6.21 8.55
N ARG A 48 17.31 6.26 9.85
CA ARG A 48 17.56 5.03 10.64
C ARG A 48 16.35 4.10 10.78
N ARG A 49 15.14 4.58 10.48
CA ARG A 49 13.88 3.84 10.55
C ARG A 49 13.39 3.38 9.16
N ASN A 50 14.32 3.06 8.27
CA ASN A 50 13.99 2.66 6.90
C ASN A 50 13.37 1.27 6.76
N GLN A 51 13.40 0.44 7.80
CA GLN A 51 12.83 -0.93 7.75
C GLN A 51 11.38 -0.95 7.27
N GLN A 52 10.59 0.10 7.59
CA GLN A 52 9.21 0.23 7.14
C GLN A 52 9.10 0.41 5.62
N MET A 53 10.06 1.11 5.00
CA MET A 53 10.10 1.29 3.54
C MET A 53 10.51 0.00 2.83
N TYR A 54 11.38 -0.81 3.42
CA TYR A 54 11.70 -2.15 2.90
C TYR A 54 10.46 -3.06 2.91
N VAL A 55 9.73 -3.10 4.03
CA VAL A 55 8.47 -3.87 4.13
C VAL A 55 7.43 -3.34 3.14
N TYR A 56 7.34 -2.02 2.95
CA TYR A 56 6.47 -1.42 1.94
C TYR A 56 6.83 -1.88 0.51
N VAL A 57 8.12 -1.90 0.17
CA VAL A 57 8.59 -2.37 -1.15
C VAL A 57 8.34 -3.86 -1.34
N GLU A 58 8.60 -4.70 -0.33
CA GLU A 58 8.30 -6.14 -0.41
C GLU A 58 6.81 -6.38 -0.63
N LEU A 59 5.95 -5.70 0.14
CA LEU A 59 4.50 -5.80 -0.03
C LEU A 59 4.05 -5.32 -1.42
N ALA A 60 4.65 -4.25 -1.95
CA ALA A 60 4.36 -3.79 -3.30
C ALA A 60 4.73 -4.83 -4.37
N LYS A 61 5.89 -5.47 -4.25
CA LYS A 61 6.32 -6.56 -5.16
C LYS A 61 5.40 -7.78 -5.07
N GLU A 62 4.96 -8.13 -3.86
CA GLU A 62 4.00 -9.21 -3.65
C GLU A 62 2.66 -8.87 -4.33
N MET A 63 2.14 -7.66 -4.12
CA MET A 63 0.92 -7.18 -4.80
C MET A 63 1.05 -7.22 -6.32
N GLN A 64 2.18 -6.80 -6.88
CA GLN A 64 2.43 -6.86 -8.33
C GLN A 64 2.39 -8.30 -8.86
N THR A 65 2.78 -9.28 -8.04
CA THR A 65 2.76 -10.70 -8.42
C THR A 65 1.35 -11.28 -8.34
N HIS A 66 0.55 -10.89 -7.34
CA HIS A 66 -0.78 -11.44 -7.11
C HIS A 66 -1.90 -10.77 -7.91
N PHE A 67 -1.74 -9.51 -8.29
CA PHE A 67 -2.74 -8.78 -9.07
C PHE A 67 -2.35 -8.75 -10.55
N SER A 68 -3.33 -8.99 -11.43
CA SER A 68 -3.14 -8.94 -12.90
C SER A 68 -3.10 -7.52 -13.47
N GLY A 69 -2.99 -6.48 -12.63
CA GLY A 69 -3.04 -5.07 -13.02
C GLY A 69 -1.65 -4.44 -13.09
N ALA A 70 -1.52 -3.33 -13.82
CA ALA A 70 -0.30 -2.54 -13.81
C ALA A 70 -0.15 -1.81 -12.46
N MET A 71 0.98 -2.04 -11.78
CA MET A 71 1.37 -1.26 -10.61
C MET A 71 1.91 0.09 -11.07
N LEU A 72 1.38 1.17 -10.50
CA LEU A 72 1.72 2.54 -10.86
C LEU A 72 2.37 3.28 -9.69
N ASN A 73 3.32 4.16 -9.99
CA ASN A 73 3.94 5.07 -9.04
C ASN A 73 3.03 6.28 -8.73
N ALA A 74 3.52 7.23 -7.92
CA ALA A 74 2.76 8.41 -7.52
C ALA A 74 2.37 9.30 -8.73
N GLU A 75 3.17 9.30 -9.78
CA GLU A 75 2.98 10.00 -11.04
C GLU A 75 2.08 9.24 -12.04
N ARG A 76 1.56 8.07 -11.65
CA ARG A 76 0.75 7.15 -12.48
C ARG A 76 1.52 6.50 -13.64
N GLU A 77 2.83 6.41 -13.52
CA GLU A 77 3.69 5.70 -14.46
C GLU A 77 3.94 4.26 -13.98
N PRO A 78 4.22 3.30 -14.89
CA PRO A 78 4.53 1.93 -14.51
C PRO A 78 5.70 1.85 -13.51
N THR A 79 5.54 1.03 -12.49
CA THR A 79 6.59 0.84 -11.47
C THR A 79 7.71 -0.05 -12.03
N THR A 80 8.94 0.40 -11.83
CA THR A 80 10.18 -0.29 -12.22
C THR A 80 11.03 -0.63 -11.01
N ASP A 81 12.08 -1.44 -11.19
CA ASP A 81 13.05 -1.71 -10.12
C ASP A 81 13.70 -0.42 -9.58
N ASP A 82 14.01 0.53 -10.46
CA ASP A 82 14.50 1.87 -10.08
C ASP A 82 13.49 2.62 -9.20
N THR A 83 12.19 2.45 -9.45
CA THR A 83 11.15 3.05 -8.60
C THR A 83 11.25 2.52 -7.16
N PHE A 84 11.47 1.21 -7.00
CA PHE A 84 11.61 0.61 -5.66
C PHE A 84 12.91 1.01 -4.96
N GLU A 85 14.02 1.07 -5.70
CA GLU A 85 15.32 1.51 -5.17
C GLU A 85 15.26 2.96 -4.67
N ARG A 86 14.62 3.85 -5.43
CA ARG A 86 14.41 5.26 -5.03
C ARG A 86 13.58 5.42 -3.75
N ILE A 87 12.68 4.47 -3.47
CA ILE A 87 11.81 4.51 -2.28
C ILE A 87 12.57 4.15 -1.00
N ILE A 88 13.48 3.18 -1.08
CA ILE A 88 14.32 2.81 0.07
C ILE A 88 15.54 3.74 0.22
N GLY A 89 16.01 4.37 -0.87
CA GLY A 89 17.02 5.43 -0.82
C GLY A 89 18.44 4.94 -0.59
#